data_AF-A0A2N3PSB6-F1
#
_entry.id   AF-A0A2N3PSB6-F1
#
_cell.length_a   1.000
_cell.length_b   1.000
_cell.length_c   1.000
_cell.angle_alpha   90.00
_cell.angle_beta   90.00
_cell.angle_gamma   90.00
#
_symmetry.space_group_name_H-M   'P 1'
#
loop_
_entity.id
_entity.type
_entity.pdbx_description
1 polymer ?
#
loop_
_entity_poly.entity_id
_entity_poly.type
_entity_poly.pdbx_seq_one_letter_code
_entity_poly.pdbx_strand_id
1 'polypeptide(L)'
;MAGSVNKVILIGNLGRDPEVRHAQDGSKIVNLNVATSESWKDRNSGERKEKTEWHRVVIFNDRVADVAERYLKKGSKVYIEGALQTRKWTDQSGAEKYTTEVVIGKFKGELTLLDGRGEGGGGGAYDGGGESDYGAQPRQPAPARAPAGGGSGAAGSGWDAPQDLDDEIPF
;
A
#
# COMPACT_ATOMS: atom_id res chain seq x y z
N MET A 1 30.63 -18.45 -14.80
CA MET A 1 29.15 -18.30 -14.88
C MET A 1 28.64 -18.23 -13.45
N ALA A 2 28.07 -17.09 -13.02
CA ALA A 2 27.39 -17.01 -11.73
C ALA A 2 26.01 -17.66 -11.89
N GLY A 3 25.78 -18.80 -11.24
CA GLY A 3 24.61 -19.66 -11.44
C GLY A 3 23.55 -19.57 -10.35
N SER A 4 23.49 -18.47 -9.61
CA SER A 4 22.50 -18.28 -8.53
C SER A 4 21.82 -16.92 -8.61
N VAL A 5 20.58 -16.87 -8.12
CA VAL A 5 19.78 -15.64 -8.03
C VAL A 5 19.43 -15.42 -6.57
N ASN A 6 19.69 -14.21 -6.08
CA ASN A 6 19.20 -13.72 -4.81
C ASN A 6 18.46 -12.42 -5.09
N LYS A 7 17.12 -12.49 -5.02
CA LYS A 7 16.22 -11.36 -5.25
C LYS A 7 15.08 -11.46 -4.24
N VAL A 8 14.77 -10.36 -3.59
CA VAL A 8 13.60 -10.20 -2.72
C VAL A 8 12.74 -9.11 -3.31
N ILE A 9 11.45 -9.37 -3.43
CA ILE A 9 10.46 -8.38 -3.83
C ILE A 9 9.46 -8.27 -2.68
N LEU A 10 9.24 -7.04 -2.21
CA LEU A 10 8.25 -6.74 -1.17
C LEU A 10 7.31 -5.64 -1.64
N ILE A 11 6.04 -5.81 -1.34
CA ILE A 11 5.06 -4.72 -1.33
C ILE A 11 4.47 -4.67 0.06
N GLY A 12 4.65 -3.56 0.75
CA GLY A 12 4.23 -3.43 2.14
C GLY A 12 4.18 -1.98 2.60
N ASN A 13 3.88 -1.81 3.89
CA ASN A 13 3.75 -0.50 4.51
C ASN A 13 4.83 -0.31 5.57
N LEU A 14 5.38 0.91 5.69
CA LEU A 14 6.34 1.24 6.74
C LEU A 14 5.68 1.20 8.12
N GLY A 15 6.25 0.47 9.07
CA GLY A 15 5.77 0.43 10.46
C GLY A 15 6.14 1.67 11.28
N ARG A 16 7.21 2.35 10.86
CA ARG A 16 7.74 3.58 11.46
C ARG A 16 8.44 4.42 10.41
N ASP A 17 8.75 5.67 10.76
CA ASP A 17 9.51 6.57 9.89
C ASP A 17 10.89 5.99 9.53
N PRO A 18 11.44 6.32 8.34
CA PRO A 18 12.79 5.90 7.95
C PRO A 18 13.86 6.33 8.96
N GLU A 19 14.75 5.41 9.33
CA GLU A 19 15.91 5.72 10.15
C GLU A 19 17.12 6.01 9.27
N VAL A 20 17.58 7.27 9.26
CA VAL A 20 18.72 7.71 8.45
C VAL A 20 19.99 7.78 9.28
N ARG A 21 21.08 7.23 8.76
CA ARG A 21 22.41 7.31 9.35
C ARG A 21 23.44 7.69 8.28
N HIS A 22 24.50 8.37 8.70
CA HIS A 22 25.64 8.69 7.85
C HIS A 22 26.82 7.80 8.21
N ALA A 23 27.44 7.19 7.21
CA ALA A 23 28.69 6.47 7.37
C ALA A 23 29.88 7.44 7.43
N GLN A 24 31.05 6.94 7.85
CA GLN A 24 32.28 7.74 7.97
C GLN A 24 32.75 8.31 6.62
N ASP A 25 32.42 7.66 5.52
CA ASP A 25 32.70 8.11 4.15
C ASP A 25 31.69 9.15 3.62
N GLY A 26 30.73 9.56 4.46
CA GLY A 26 29.65 10.48 4.11
C GLY A 26 28.45 9.83 3.40
N SER A 27 28.52 8.53 3.07
CA SER A 27 27.40 7.84 2.42
C SER A 27 26.20 7.71 3.35
N LYS A 28 24.99 7.73 2.75
CA LYS A 28 23.73 7.65 3.49
C LYS A 28 23.28 6.20 3.59
N ILE A 29 22.92 5.79 4.81
CA ILE A 29 22.37 4.47 5.10
C ILE A 29 20.97 4.67 5.66
N VAL A 30 19.96 4.15 4.96
CA VAL A 30 18.57 4.22 5.41
C VAL A 30 18.09 2.84 5.84
N ASN A 31 17.54 2.76 7.04
CA ASN A 31 16.93 1.57 7.61
C ASN A 31 15.40 1.72 7.60
N LEU A 32 14.71 0.79 6.93
CA LEU A 32 13.25 0.72 6.90
C LEU A 32 12.77 -0.54 7.63
N ASN A 33 11.55 -0.44 8.16
CA ASN A 33 10.83 -1.55 8.77
C ASN A 33 9.48 -1.68 8.05
N VAL A 34 9.30 -2.77 7.29
CA VAL A 34 8.18 -2.95 6.35
C VAL A 34 7.33 -4.14 6.78
N ALA A 35 6.03 -3.91 6.94
CA ALA A 35 5.05 -4.95 7.23
C ALA A 35 4.44 -5.52 5.95
N THR A 36 4.27 -6.83 5.91
CA THR A 36 3.40 -7.53 4.94
C THR A 36 2.43 -8.43 5.72
N SER A 37 1.13 -8.35 5.42
CA SER A 37 0.12 -9.19 6.06
C SER A 37 -0.47 -10.22 5.09
N GLU A 38 -0.72 -11.42 5.59
CA GLU A 38 -1.52 -12.46 4.94
C GLU A 38 -2.76 -12.74 5.80
N SER A 39 -3.94 -12.84 5.18
CA SER A 39 -5.18 -13.22 5.87
C SER A 39 -5.79 -14.46 5.23
N TRP A 40 -6.15 -15.43 6.07
CA TRP A 40 -6.74 -16.70 5.63
C TRP A 40 -7.84 -17.15 6.59
N LYS A 41 -8.69 -18.06 6.14
CA LYS A 41 -9.70 -18.70 6.99
C LYS A 41 -9.13 -19.98 7.58
N ASP A 42 -9.16 -20.11 8.90
CA ASP A 42 -8.74 -21.33 9.59
C ASP A 42 -9.67 -22.49 9.24
N ARG A 43 -9.09 -23.64 8.86
CA ARG A 43 -9.88 -24.79 8.39
C ARG A 43 -10.63 -25.50 9.53
N ASN A 44 -10.16 -25.40 10.77
CA ASN A 44 -10.74 -26.10 11.91
C ASN A 44 -11.79 -25.23 12.62
N SER A 45 -11.48 -23.95 12.86
CA SER A 45 -12.42 -23.04 13.55
C SER A 45 -13.33 -22.25 12.62
N GLY A 46 -12.97 -22.13 11.33
CA GLY A 46 -13.68 -21.29 10.37
C GLY A 46 -13.47 -19.78 10.59
N GLU A 47 -12.61 -19.38 11.53
CA GLU A 47 -12.33 -17.99 11.84
C GLU A 47 -11.34 -17.39 10.85
N ARG A 48 -11.44 -16.08 10.62
CA ARG A 48 -10.45 -15.34 9.82
C ARG A 48 -9.24 -15.04 10.69
N LYS A 49 -8.07 -15.51 10.26
CA LYS A 49 -6.77 -15.23 10.87
C LYS A 49 -5.97 -14.25 10.01
N GLU A 50 -5.06 -13.54 10.65
CA GLU A 50 -4.11 -12.63 10.01
C GLU A 50 -2.71 -12.88 10.60
N LYS A 51 -1.69 -12.85 9.74
CA LYS A 51 -0.29 -12.91 10.13
C LYS A 51 0.47 -11.79 9.45
N THR A 52 1.14 -10.98 10.25
CA THR A 52 2.01 -9.90 9.76
C THR A 52 3.47 -10.29 9.92
N GLU A 53 4.22 -10.19 8.84
CA GLU A 53 5.67 -10.37 8.82
C GLU A 53 6.37 -9.01 8.73
N TRP A 54 7.47 -8.87 9.48
CA TRP A 54 8.24 -7.63 9.56
C TRP A 54 9.60 -7.79 8.90
N HIS A 55 9.84 -6.97 7.90
CA HIS A 55 11.04 -7.00 7.07
C HIS A 55 11.94 -5.82 7.42
N ARG A 56 13.20 -6.11 7.72
CA ARG A 56 14.23 -5.09 7.87
C ARG A 56 14.89 -4.84 6.53
N VAL A 57 14.76 -3.62 6.02
CA VAL A 57 15.36 -3.22 4.74
C VAL A 57 16.48 -2.21 5.01
N VAL A 58 17.63 -2.41 4.37
CA VAL A 58 18.79 -1.52 4.46
C VAL A 58 19.15 -1.02 3.07
N ILE A 59 19.24 0.30 2.94
CA ILE A 59 19.49 0.99 1.68
C ILE A 59 20.86 1.64 1.76
N PHE A 60 21.77 1.19 0.90
CA PHE A 60 23.09 1.77 0.67
C PHE A 60 23.19 2.55 -0.64
N ASN A 61 22.16 2.47 -1.48
CA ASN A 61 22.10 3.25 -2.72
C ASN A 61 21.71 4.69 -2.40
N ASP A 62 22.64 5.63 -2.58
CA ASP A 62 22.45 7.03 -2.17
C ASP A 62 21.21 7.68 -2.81
N ARG A 63 20.91 7.36 -4.08
CA ARG A 63 19.73 7.92 -4.77
C ARG A 63 18.43 7.40 -4.17
N VAL A 64 18.40 6.10 -3.87
CA VAL A 64 17.23 5.46 -3.25
C VAL A 64 17.08 5.93 -1.80
N ALA A 65 18.19 6.11 -1.09
CA ALA A 65 18.24 6.65 0.26
C ALA A 65 17.68 8.09 0.32
N ASP A 66 18.06 8.96 -0.63
CA ASP A 66 17.53 10.31 -0.74
C ASP A 66 16.01 10.33 -0.98
N VAL A 67 15.50 9.43 -1.82
CA VAL A 67 14.06 9.28 -2.06
C VAL A 67 13.36 8.79 -0.80
N ALA A 68 13.92 7.79 -0.13
CA ALA A 68 13.36 7.22 1.08
C ALA A 68 13.25 8.27 2.21
N GLU A 69 14.33 9.03 2.45
CA GLU A 69 14.34 10.08 3.48
C GLU A 69 13.36 11.21 3.19
N ARG A 70 13.26 11.66 1.94
CA ARG A 70 12.45 12.84 1.59
C ARG A 70 10.96 12.57 1.56
N TYR A 71 10.56 11.35 1.20
CA TYR A 71 9.17 11.08 0.83
C TYR A 71 8.50 9.99 1.67
N LEU A 72 9.26 9.10 2.31
CA LEU A 72 8.66 8.04 3.11
C LEU A 72 8.44 8.48 4.55
N LYS A 73 7.30 8.05 5.08
CA LYS A 73 6.92 8.19 6.49
C LYS A 73 6.27 6.90 6.96
N LYS A 74 6.00 6.80 8.27
CA LYS A 74 5.19 5.73 8.83
C LYS A 74 3.88 5.60 8.04
N GLY A 75 3.54 4.38 7.67
CA GLY A 75 2.36 4.05 6.89
C GLY A 75 2.57 4.11 5.38
N SER A 76 3.64 4.69 4.86
CA SER A 76 3.89 4.74 3.41
C SER A 76 3.93 3.36 2.79
N LYS A 77 3.23 3.19 1.67
CA LYS A 77 3.21 1.96 0.87
C LYS A 77 4.33 2.00 -0.17
N VAL A 78 5.12 0.93 -0.20
CA VAL A 78 6.32 0.85 -1.04
C VAL A 78 6.43 -0.50 -1.73
N TYR A 79 6.92 -0.46 -2.96
CA TYR A 79 7.55 -1.59 -3.64
C TYR A 79 9.05 -1.55 -3.38
N ILE A 80 9.64 -2.69 -3.03
CA ILE A 80 11.08 -2.82 -2.76
C ILE A 80 11.62 -4.04 -3.51
N GLU A 81 12.71 -3.85 -4.25
CA GLU A 81 13.55 -4.93 -4.77
C GLU A 81 14.95 -4.88 -4.16
N GLY A 82 15.39 -5.99 -3.57
CA GLY A 82 16.71 -6.12 -2.96
C GLY A 82 17.24 -7.54 -2.98
N ALA A 83 18.22 -7.83 -2.12
CA ALA A 83 18.77 -9.16 -1.91
C ALA A 83 18.84 -9.50 -0.42
N LEU A 84 18.64 -10.77 -0.05
CA LEU A 84 18.84 -11.19 1.35
C LEU A 84 20.32 -11.17 1.70
N GLN A 85 20.66 -10.59 2.84
CA GLN A 85 21.98 -10.69 3.45
C GLN A 85 21.85 -10.99 4.93
N THR A 86 22.58 -11.99 5.40
CA THR A 86 22.67 -12.31 6.82
C THR A 86 24.04 -11.89 7.33
N ARG A 87 24.08 -10.95 8.28
CA ARG A 87 25.33 -10.55 8.94
C ARG A 87 25.42 -11.15 10.33
N LYS A 88 26.64 -11.51 10.70
CA LYS A 88 27.02 -11.94 12.03
C LYS A 88 27.55 -10.76 12.82
N TRP A 89 27.14 -10.61 14.07
CA TRP A 89 27.66 -9.59 14.99
C TRP A 89 27.68 -10.13 16.41
N THR A 90 28.55 -9.58 17.25
CA THR A 90 28.67 -9.97 18.66
C THR A 90 27.97 -8.93 19.52
N ASP A 91 27.11 -9.38 20.42
CA ASP A 91 26.44 -8.48 21.37
C ASP A 91 27.33 -8.13 22.56
N GLN A 92 26.84 -7.26 23.45
CA GLN A 92 27.60 -6.80 24.62
C GLN A 92 27.94 -7.92 25.60
N SER A 93 27.23 -9.05 25.56
CA SER A 93 27.50 -10.23 26.40
C SER A 93 28.57 -11.16 25.80
N GLY A 94 29.07 -10.85 24.60
CA GLY A 94 30.01 -11.70 23.86
C GLY A 94 29.33 -12.81 23.06
N ALA A 95 27.99 -12.86 23.02
CA ALA A 95 27.27 -13.88 22.27
C ALA A 95 27.18 -13.52 20.78
N GLU A 96 27.36 -14.53 19.92
CA GLU A 96 27.21 -14.38 18.48
C GLU A 96 25.73 -14.31 18.09
N LYS A 97 25.36 -13.29 17.31
CA LYS A 97 24.02 -13.06 16.78
C LYS A 97 24.05 -12.96 15.27
N TYR A 98 22.95 -13.37 14.66
CA TYR A 98 22.73 -13.29 13.23
C TYR A 98 21.54 -12.39 12.95
N THR A 99 21.64 -11.56 11.93
CA THR A 99 20.54 -10.70 11.49
C THR A 99 20.44 -10.77 9.99
N THR A 100 19.27 -11.20 9.51
CA THR A 100 18.94 -11.24 8.09
C THR A 100 18.19 -9.97 7.69
N GLU A 101 18.67 -9.30 6.65
CA GLU A 101 18.16 -8.03 6.16
C GLU A 101 17.97 -8.11 4.64
N VAL A 102 16.99 -7.37 4.13
CA VAL A 102 16.85 -7.11 2.69
C VAL A 102 17.71 -5.90 2.34
N VAL A 103 18.67 -6.06 1.45
CA VAL A 103 19.66 -5.02 1.15
C VAL A 103 19.47 -4.49 -0.27
N ILE A 104 19.29 -3.17 -0.37
CA ILE A 104 19.43 -2.40 -1.61
C ILE A 104 20.87 -1.89 -1.66
N GLY A 105 21.73 -2.59 -2.42
CA GLY A 105 23.15 -2.27 -2.52
C GLY A 105 23.44 -0.99 -3.32
N LYS A 106 24.65 -0.44 -3.21
CA LYS A 106 25.05 0.87 -3.78
C LYS A 106 24.63 1.11 -5.25
N PHE A 107 24.64 0.06 -6.08
CA PHE A 107 24.31 0.12 -7.51
C PHE A 107 23.25 -0.91 -7.94
N LYS A 108 22.43 -1.39 -7.00
CA LYS A 108 21.44 -2.46 -7.23
C LYS A 108 20.13 -2.16 -6.52
N GLY A 109 19.08 -2.90 -6.88
CA GLY A 109 17.76 -2.84 -6.25
C GLY A 109 16.97 -1.59 -6.63
N GLU A 110 15.74 -1.55 -6.14
CA GLU A 110 14.76 -0.52 -6.48
C GLU A 110 13.85 -0.23 -5.29
N LEU A 111 13.39 1.00 -5.18
CA LEU A 111 12.29 1.39 -4.32
C LEU A 111 11.34 2.27 -5.12
N THR A 112 10.07 1.92 -5.09
CA THR A 112 9.01 2.68 -5.76
C THR A 112 7.92 3.02 -4.75
N LEU A 113 7.55 4.29 -4.69
CA LEU A 113 6.46 4.77 -3.84
C LEU A 113 5.14 4.36 -4.49
N LEU A 114 4.28 3.73 -3.71
CA LEU A 114 2.95 3.30 -4.17
C LEU A 114 1.83 4.14 -3.53
N ASP A 115 2.19 5.11 -2.70
CA ASP A 115 1.23 6.08 -2.18
C ASP A 115 0.72 6.95 -3.34
N GLY A 116 -0.61 7.04 -3.47
CA GLY A 116 -1.24 7.91 -4.46
C GLY A 116 -0.90 9.37 -4.20
N ARG A 117 -0.73 10.16 -5.26
CA ARG A 117 -0.58 11.62 -5.21
C ARG A 117 -1.90 12.25 -4.77
N GLY A 118 -2.31 12.13 -3.51
CA GLY A 118 -3.65 12.57 -3.09
C GLY A 118 -4.02 12.61 -1.60
N GLU A 119 -3.30 11.99 -0.67
CA GLU A 119 -3.65 12.08 0.77
C GLU A 119 -2.83 13.15 1.52
N GLY A 120 -2.74 14.33 0.91
CA GLY A 120 -2.20 15.54 1.52
C GLY A 120 -3.20 16.67 1.40
N GLY A 121 -4.20 16.70 2.29
CA GLY A 121 -5.15 17.83 2.39
C GLY A 121 -6.62 17.42 2.33
N GLY A 122 -7.09 16.68 3.34
CA GLY A 122 -8.50 16.31 3.48
C GLY A 122 -8.92 16.20 4.95
N GLY A 123 -8.46 17.14 5.77
CA GLY A 123 -8.96 17.28 7.14
C GLY A 123 -10.32 17.97 7.11
N GLY A 124 -11.39 17.18 7.13
CA GLY A 124 -12.74 17.67 7.31
C GLY A 124 -12.85 18.44 8.62
N ALA A 125 -13.17 19.72 8.53
CA ALA A 125 -13.63 20.50 9.66
C ALA A 125 -15.11 20.14 9.91
N TYR A 126 -15.33 19.22 10.84
CA TYR A 126 -16.59 19.08 11.55
C TYR A 126 -16.56 20.08 12.71
N ASP A 127 -17.13 21.25 12.46
CA ASP A 127 -17.49 22.27 13.44
C ASP A 127 -18.98 22.57 13.15
N GLY A 128 -19.94 22.40 14.06
CA GLY A 128 -19.87 22.59 15.49
C GLY A 128 -20.80 23.73 15.88
N GLY A 129 -22.13 23.51 15.77
CA GLY A 129 -23.17 24.25 16.52
C GLY A 129 -23.26 25.77 16.34
N GLY A 130 -24.31 26.24 15.63
CA GLY A 130 -24.73 27.63 15.64
C GLY A 130 -26.26 27.74 15.54
N GLU A 131 -26.91 27.83 16.69
CA GLU A 131 -28.32 28.16 16.87
C GLU A 131 -28.50 29.69 16.92
N SER A 132 -29.67 30.18 16.48
CA SER A 132 -30.21 31.56 16.43
C SER A 132 -30.16 32.24 15.05
N ASP A 133 -31.12 33.03 14.57
CA ASP A 133 -32.52 33.38 14.87
C ASP A 133 -32.95 34.36 13.72
N TYR A 134 -34.26 34.57 13.53
CA TYR A 134 -34.93 35.59 12.69
C TYR A 134 -35.12 35.38 11.18
N GLY A 135 -36.41 35.27 10.77
CA GLY A 135 -36.83 35.60 9.41
C GLY A 135 -38.16 34.98 8.95
N ALA A 136 -39.28 35.37 9.56
CA ALA A 136 -40.62 34.98 9.10
C ALA A 136 -41.02 35.68 7.79
N GLN A 137 -41.49 34.91 6.79
CA GLN A 137 -42.42 35.36 5.74
C GLN A 137 -43.39 34.23 5.30
N PRO A 138 -44.66 34.52 4.97
CA PRO A 138 -45.71 33.50 4.82
C PRO A 138 -46.08 33.11 3.37
N ARG A 139 -46.50 31.83 3.24
CA ARG A 139 -47.48 31.21 2.31
C ARG A 139 -47.27 31.27 0.77
N GLN A 140 -47.30 30.07 0.16
CA GLN A 140 -48.34 29.65 -0.82
C GLN A 140 -48.22 28.14 -1.18
N PRO A 141 -49.33 27.37 -1.25
CA PRO A 141 -49.30 25.98 -1.73
C PRO A 141 -49.94 25.75 -3.12
N ALA A 142 -49.52 24.64 -3.74
CA ALA A 142 -50.17 23.80 -4.78
C ALA A 142 -49.83 24.08 -6.28
N PRO A 143 -50.02 23.12 -7.22
CA PRO A 143 -50.56 21.75 -7.07
C PRO A 143 -49.77 20.60 -7.76
N ALA A 144 -50.13 19.38 -7.38
CA ALA A 144 -49.79 18.14 -8.08
C ALA A 144 -50.56 18.00 -9.41
N ARG A 145 -49.95 17.33 -10.41
CA ARG A 145 -50.70 16.76 -11.55
C ARG A 145 -50.22 15.33 -11.84
N ALA A 146 -51.22 14.46 -11.96
CA ALA A 146 -51.18 13.01 -12.10
C ALA A 146 -51.01 12.56 -13.58
N PRO A 147 -50.95 11.24 -13.88
CA PRO A 147 -50.21 10.65 -14.99
C PRO A 147 -51.04 10.40 -16.27
N ALA A 148 -50.33 10.26 -17.39
CA ALA A 148 -50.75 9.60 -18.64
C ALA A 148 -49.45 9.25 -19.39
N GLY A 149 -49.20 8.08 -19.97
CA GLY A 149 -50.07 7.01 -20.43
C GLY A 149 -49.60 6.62 -21.84
N GLY A 150 -49.04 5.41 -21.97
CA GLY A 150 -49.02 4.58 -23.17
C GLY A 150 -48.21 5.04 -24.40
N GLY A 151 -47.26 4.22 -24.85
CA GLY A 151 -46.65 4.37 -26.17
C GLY A 151 -45.52 3.38 -26.46
N SER A 152 -45.89 2.26 -27.07
CA SER A 152 -45.07 1.21 -27.67
C SER A 152 -43.93 1.69 -28.58
N GLY A 153 -42.78 1.02 -28.54
CA GLY A 153 -41.73 1.14 -29.55
C GLY A 153 -40.59 0.15 -29.32
N ALA A 154 -40.50 -0.86 -30.18
CA ALA A 154 -39.48 -1.89 -30.18
C ALA A 154 -38.15 -1.39 -30.79
N ALA A 155 -37.03 -1.80 -30.18
CA ALA A 155 -35.70 -2.06 -30.75
C ALA A 155 -34.77 -2.24 -29.52
N GLY A 156 -34.14 -3.38 -29.22
CA GLY A 156 -33.59 -4.38 -30.10
C GLY A 156 -32.08 -4.15 -30.23
N SER A 157 -31.30 -4.60 -29.24
CA SER A 157 -29.91 -5.07 -29.41
C SER A 157 -29.36 -5.52 -28.04
N GLY A 158 -29.73 -6.73 -27.64
CA GLY A 158 -28.99 -7.50 -26.64
C GLY A 158 -27.66 -7.94 -27.24
N TRP A 159 -26.59 -7.77 -26.47
CA TRP A 159 -25.29 -8.34 -26.79
C TRP A 159 -25.30 -9.80 -26.33
N ASP A 160 -25.50 -10.72 -27.29
CA ASP A 160 -25.29 -12.15 -27.10
C ASP A 160 -23.78 -12.45 -27.09
N ALA A 161 -23.30 -12.99 -25.99
CA ALA A 161 -21.94 -13.55 -25.89
C ALA A 161 -21.93 -14.96 -26.52
N PRO A 162 -20.98 -15.30 -27.41
CA PRO A 162 -20.83 -16.66 -27.92
C PRO A 162 -20.48 -17.65 -26.80
N GLN A 163 -21.13 -18.81 -26.79
CA GLN A 163 -21.01 -19.87 -25.75
C GLN A 163 -19.82 -20.83 -26.00
N ASP A 164 -18.82 -20.41 -26.77
CA ASP A 164 -17.93 -21.33 -27.46
C ASP A 164 -16.46 -21.21 -27.00
N LEU A 165 -16.21 -20.66 -25.79
CA LEU A 165 -14.85 -20.44 -25.26
C LEU A 165 -14.44 -21.38 -24.12
N ASP A 166 -15.27 -22.38 -23.79
CA ASP A 166 -14.99 -23.30 -22.67
C ASP A 166 -14.23 -24.58 -23.05
N ASP A 167 -13.98 -24.85 -24.34
CA ASP A 167 -13.38 -26.11 -24.79
C ASP A 167 -12.17 -25.90 -25.72
N GLU A 168 -11.00 -25.50 -25.19
CA GLU A 168 -9.64 -25.88 -25.66
C GLU A 168 -8.55 -25.03 -24.96
N ILE A 169 -8.07 -25.49 -23.80
CA ILE A 169 -6.75 -25.08 -23.29
C ILE A 169 -5.81 -26.29 -23.48
N PRO A 170 -4.94 -26.30 -24.51
CA PRO A 170 -3.96 -27.35 -24.65
C PRO A 170 -2.78 -27.14 -23.69
N PHE A 171 -2.38 -28.23 -23.01
CA PHE A 171 -1.15 -28.35 -22.23
C PHE A 171 0.09 -28.45 -23.13
#